data_AF-A0A7W0KSH7-F1
#
_entry.id   AF-A0A7W0KSH7-F1
#
_cell.length_a   1.000
_cell.length_b   1.000
_cell.length_c   1.000
_cell.angle_alpha   90.00
_cell.angle_beta   90.00
_cell.angle_gamma   90.00
#
_symmetry.space_group_name_H-M   'P 1'
#
loop_
_entity.id
_entity.type
_entity.pdbx_description
1 polymer ?
#
loop_
_entity_poly.entity_id
_entity_poly.type
_entity_poly.pdbx_seq_one_letter_code
_entity_poly.pdbx_strand_id
1 'polypeptide(L)' 'ATLAAKSPVALKLGRDSFYGAWDLAAEDALRYLHPMLTVTASTDDAAEGIAAFKDKRPPRWSADA' A
#
# COMPACT_ATOMS: atom_id res chain seq x y z
N ALA A 1 -3.40 -7.74 -15.70
CA ALA A 1 -4.10 -7.28 -14.47
C ALA A 1 -4.43 -5.81 -14.64
N THR A 2 -5.67 -5.39 -14.41
CA THR A 2 -6.07 -3.98 -14.49
C THR A 2 -5.78 -3.28 -13.15
N LEU A 3 -5.44 -1.99 -13.20
CA LEU A 3 -5.18 -1.19 -12.01
C LEU A 3 -6.38 -1.18 -11.05
N ALA A 4 -7.60 -1.16 -11.61
CA ALA A 4 -8.86 -1.20 -10.87
C ALA A 4 -9.09 -2.50 -10.05
N ALA A 5 -8.33 -3.56 -10.29
CA ALA A 5 -8.44 -4.81 -9.52
C ALA A 5 -7.54 -4.83 -8.26
N LYS A 6 -6.80 -3.75 -7.98
CA LYS A 6 -5.89 -3.63 -6.84
C LYS A 6 -6.55 -2.84 -5.71
N SER A 7 -5.97 -2.94 -4.51
CA SER A 7 -6.36 -2.14 -3.35
C SER A 7 -6.28 -0.64 -3.69
N PRO A 8 -7.38 0.12 -3.62
CA PRO A 8 -7.35 1.56 -3.86
C PRO A 8 -6.49 2.28 -2.81
N VAL A 9 -6.50 1.81 -1.56
CA VAL A 9 -5.68 2.36 -0.47
C VAL A 9 -4.20 2.17 -0.73
N ALA A 10 -3.77 0.96 -1.11
CA ALA A 10 -2.37 0.67 -1.42
C ALA A 10 -1.89 1.44 -2.65
N LEU A 11 -2.74 1.60 -3.67
CA LEU A 11 -2.40 2.41 -4.85
C LEU A 11 -2.18 3.88 -4.51
N LYS A 12 -3.06 4.47 -3.68
CA LYS A 12 -2.93 5.86 -3.21
C LYS A 12 -1.66 6.05 -2.38
N LEU A 13 -1.51 5.26 -1.32
CA LEU A 13 -0.35 5.37 -0.41
C LEU A 13 0.97 5.08 -1.12
N GLY A 14 1.00 4.07 -1.99
CA GLY A 14 2.18 3.72 -2.77
C GLY A 14 2.59 4.82 -3.75
N ARG A 15 1.64 5.41 -4.48
CA ARG A 15 1.91 6.54 -5.39
C ARG A 15 2.43 7.75 -4.62
N ASP A 16 1.75 8.12 -3.53
CA ASP A 16 2.12 9.30 -2.74
C ASP A 16 3.51 9.10 -2.09
N SER A 17 3.80 7.89 -1.59
CA SER A 17 5.13 7.53 -1.07
C SER A 17 6.22 7.55 -2.14
N PHE A 18 5.90 7.07 -3.34
CA PHE A 18 6.83 7.05 -4.46
C PHE A 18 7.25 8.48 -4.85
N TYR A 19 6.29 9.37 -5.07
CA TYR A 19 6.60 10.76 -5.41
C TYR A 19 7.19 11.54 -4.23
N GLY A 20 6.81 11.22 -2.99
CA GLY A 20 7.40 11.80 -1.79
C GLY A 20 8.88 11.44 -1.61
N ALA A 21 9.31 10.27 -2.09
CA ALA A 21 10.70 9.83 -2.01
C ALA A 21 11.56 10.14 -3.25
N TRP A 22 10.94 10.51 -4.38
CA TRP A 22 11.58 10.55 -5.70
C TRP A 22 12.83 11.42 -5.77
N ASP A 23 12.80 12.60 -5.13
CA ASP A 23 13.92 13.56 -5.14
C ASP A 23 14.75 13.54 -3.84
N LEU A 24 14.49 12.60 -2.93
CA LEU A 24 15.22 12.50 -1.66
C LEU A 24 16.54 11.74 -1.83
N ALA A 25 17.56 12.16 -1.06
CA ALA A 25 18.75 11.33 -0.87
C ALA A 25 18.37 10.00 -0.21
N ALA A 26 19.14 8.94 -0.47
CA ALA A 26 18.78 7.58 -0.05
C ALA A 26 18.49 7.45 1.45
N GLU A 27 19.26 8.11 2.32
CA GLU A 27 19.04 8.08 3.77
C GLU A 27 17.69 8.73 4.16
N ASP A 28 17.36 9.87 3.54
CA ASP A 28 16.12 10.59 3.81
C ASP A 28 14.91 9.86 3.22
N ALA A 29 15.07 9.25 2.04
CA ALA A 29 14.06 8.38 1.46
C ALA A 29 13.75 7.20 2.38
N LEU A 30 14.76 6.54 2.96
CA LEU A 30 14.55 5.44 3.91
C LEU A 30 13.88 5.91 5.20
N ARG A 31 14.30 7.07 5.73
CA ARG A 31 13.69 7.69 6.92
C ARG A 31 12.22 8.04 6.69
N TYR A 32 11.86 8.50 5.48
CA TYR A 32 10.49 8.77 5.07
C TYR A 32 9.67 7.49 4.84
N LEU A 33 10.23 6.49 4.15
CA LEU A 33 9.51 5.27 3.77
C LEU A 33 9.26 4.33 4.95
N HIS A 34 10.09 4.35 5.99
CA HIS A 34 9.91 3.50 7.18
C HIS A 34 8.53 3.70 7.84
N PRO A 35 8.11 4.91 8.27
CA PRO A 35 6.78 5.10 8.83
C PRO A 35 5.66 4.83 7.80
N MET A 36 5.88 5.10 6.51
CA MET A 36 4.88 4.81 5.47
C MET A 36 4.61 3.31 5.31
N LEU A 37 5.62 2.46 5.54
CA LEU A 37 5.44 1.01 5.61
C LEU A 37 4.52 0.63 6.77
N THR A 38 4.72 1.20 7.96
CA THR A 38 3.86 0.96 9.12
C THR A 38 2.42 1.39 8.85
N VAL A 39 2.23 2.58 8.27
CA VAL A 39 0.90 3.08 7.89
C VAL A 39 0.23 2.12 6.90
N THR A 40 0.93 1.73 5.83
CA THR A 40 0.39 0.85 4.80
C THR A 40 0.01 -0.51 5.35
N ALA A 41 0.87 -1.11 6.19
CA ALA A 41 0.63 -2.41 6.81
C ALA A 41 -0.50 -2.41 7.85
N SER A 42 -0.85 -1.23 8.38
CA SER A 42 -1.93 -1.07 9.38
C SER A 42 -3.31 -0.84 8.75
N THR A 43 -3.43 -0.91 7.43
CA THR A 43 -4.70 -0.70 6.72
C THR A 43 -5.55 -1.99 6.68
N ASP A 44 -6.87 -1.83 6.63
CA ASP A 44 -7.80 -2.96 6.45
C ASP A 44 -7.57 -3.69 5.13
N ASP A 45 -7.21 -2.96 4.07
CA ASP A 45 -6.84 -3.55 2.79
C ASP A 45 -5.57 -4.41 2.90
N ALA A 46 -4.58 -4.03 3.72
CA ALA A 46 -3.42 -4.88 3.97
C ALA A 46 -3.81 -6.17 4.71
N ALA A 47 -4.67 -6.06 5.73
CA ALA A 47 -5.18 -7.22 6.47
C ALA A 47 -5.98 -8.18 5.57
N GLU A 48 -6.89 -7.65 4.74
CA GLU A 48 -7.66 -8.42 3.76
C GLU A 48 -6.77 -9.03 2.68
N GLY A 49 -5.78 -8.29 2.17
CA GLY A 49 -4.84 -8.82 1.19
C GLY A 49 -4.07 -10.03 1.72
N ILE A 50 -3.62 -9.97 2.97
CA ILE A 50 -2.96 -11.09 3.66
C ILE A 50 -3.93 -12.26 3.85
N ALA A 51 -5.16 -12.01 4.31
CA ALA A 51 -6.16 -13.05 4.52
C ALA A 51 -6.54 -13.75 3.20
N ALA A 52 -6.87 -12.97 2.16
CA ALA A 52 -7.22 -13.48 0.84
C ALA A 52 -6.10 -14.31 0.21
N PHE A 53 -4.84 -13.88 0.38
CA PHE A 53 -3.67 -14.64 -0.06
C PHE A 53 -3.56 -15.98 0.66
N LYS A 54 -3.70 -16.00 1.99
CA LYS A 54 -3.69 -17.24 2.80
C LYS A 54 -4.82 -18.19 2.39
N ASP A 55 -6.01 -17.65 2.14
CA ASP A 55 -7.22 -18.38 1.77
C ASP A 55 -7.26 -18.79 0.28
N LYS A 56 -6.28 -18.37 -0.54
CA LYS A 56 -6.24 -18.60 -2.00
C LYS A 56 -7.50 -18.12 -2.74
N ARG A 57 -8.07 -17.00 -2.29
CA ARG A 57 -9.25 -16.35 -2.89
C ARG A 57 -8.91 -14.95 -3.40
N PRO A 58 -9.73 -14.38 -4.30
CA PRO A 58 -9.62 -12.96 -4.62
C PRO A 58 -9.87 -12.09 -3.37
N PRO A 59 -9.13 -10.99 -3.20
CA PRO A 59 -9.36 -10.03 -2.14
C PRO A 59 -10.61 -9.19 -2.40
N ARG A 60 -11.27 -8.77 -1.31
CA ARG A 60 -12.44 -7.88 -1.31
C ARG A 60 -12.02 -6.52 -0.77
N TRP A 61 -11.56 -5.65 -1.66
CA TRP A 61 -11.11 -4.32 -1.27
C TRP A 61 -12.28 -3.46 -0.78
N SER A 62 -12.04 -2.66 0.27
CA SER A 62 -13.02 -1.68 0.74
C SER A 62 -13.22 -0.59 -0.32
N ALA A 63 -14.48 -0.28 -0.65
CA ALA A 63 -14.82 0.73 -1.65
C ALA A 63 -14.74 2.18 -1.11
N ASP A 64 -14.62 2.33 0.21
CA ASP A 64 -14.66 3.64 0.88
C ASP A 64 -13.23 4.14 1.14
N ALA A 65 -12.75 5.01 0.25
CA ALA A 65 -11.54 5.81 0.41
C ALA A 65 -11.71 7.21 -0.20
#